data_AF-A0A9D2MMD9-F1
#
_entry.id   AF-A0A9D2MMD9-F1
#
_cell.length_a   1.000
_cell.length_b   1.000
_cell.length_c   1.000
_cell.angle_alpha   90.00
_cell.angle_beta   90.00
_cell.angle_gamma   90.00
#
_symmetry.space_group_name_H-M   'P 1'
#
loop_
_entity.id
_entity.type
_entity.pdbx_description
1 polymer ?
#
loop_
_entity_poly.entity_id
_entity_poly.type
_entity_poly.pdbx_seq_one_letter_code
_entity_poly.pdbx_strand_id
1 'polypeptide(L)'
;MLDDRHFSAASAVQRKMYVLLTEVSELTDQLSQAVDRQDQVSVRMFLSMRQEELQRLADCQLMLRRQCEALPGTDGALLHQMISGDFSGTPPSPAGEALLHQVQRNRALLERVRRVDQSVSRRLGGKNSFYAKDKT
;
A
#
# COMPACT_ATOMS: atom_id res chain seq x y z
N MET A 1 -3.51 27.22 -1.65
CA MET A 1 -2.14 27.15 -1.13
C MET A 1 -2.05 25.92 -0.26
N LEU A 2 -1.06 25.07 -0.55
CA LEU A 2 -0.75 23.91 0.26
C LEU A 2 -0.34 24.37 1.67
N ASP A 3 -0.89 23.71 2.69
CA ASP A 3 -0.72 24.08 4.09
C ASP A 3 -0.90 22.83 5.00
N ASP A 4 -0.75 23.00 6.31
CA ASP A 4 -0.72 21.89 7.27
C ASP A 4 -2.01 21.08 7.35
N ARG A 5 -3.19 21.63 7.02
CA ARG A 5 -4.43 20.83 6.96
C ARG A 5 -4.40 19.85 5.80
N HIS A 6 -3.78 20.19 4.67
CA HIS A 6 -3.63 19.28 3.54
C HIS A 6 -2.68 18.13 3.89
N PHE A 7 -1.54 18.43 4.52
CA PHE A 7 -0.61 17.40 4.99
C PHE A 7 -1.24 16.50 6.04
N SER A 8 -1.98 17.06 6.99
CA SER A 8 -2.67 16.31 8.03
C SER A 8 -3.76 15.41 7.46
N ALA A 9 -4.54 15.90 6.48
CA ALA A 9 -5.55 15.12 5.79
C ALA A 9 -4.95 13.95 4.99
N ALA A 10 -3.86 14.19 4.25
CA ALA A 10 -3.14 13.14 3.54
C ALA A 10 -2.52 12.12 4.52
N SER A 11 -1.97 12.59 5.64
CA SER A 11 -1.38 11.75 6.68
C SER A 11 -2.43 10.85 7.33
N ALA A 12 -3.64 11.34 7.57
CA ALA A 12 -4.75 10.52 8.08
C ALA A 12 -5.10 9.37 7.12
N VAL A 13 -5.16 9.64 5.81
CA VAL A 13 -5.41 8.59 4.80
C VAL A 13 -4.23 7.60 4.75
N GLN A 14 -2.98 8.08 4.77
CA GLN A 14 -1.79 7.21 4.82
C GLN A 14 -1.76 6.32 6.08
N ARG A 15 -2.18 6.83 7.24
CA ARG A 15 -2.32 6.00 8.46
C ARG A 15 -3.40 4.93 8.31
N LYS A 16 -4.54 5.26 7.68
CA LYS A 16 -5.56 4.27 7.34
C LYS A 16 -5.01 3.20 6.39
N MET A 17 -4.24 3.60 5.37
CA MET A 17 -3.56 2.66 4.48
C MET A 17 -2.58 1.76 5.22
N TYR A 18 -1.86 2.26 6.24
CA TYR A 18 -0.97 1.43 7.06
C TYR A 18 -1.73 0.31 7.76
N VAL A 19 -2.87 0.62 8.40
CA VAL A 19 -3.71 -0.38 9.06
C VAL A 19 -4.17 -1.44 8.05
N LEU A 20 -4.71 -1.02 6.90
CA LEU A 20 -5.13 -1.95 5.85
C LEU A 20 -3.97 -2.79 5.29
N LEU A 21 -2.77 -2.21 5.15
CA LEU A 21 -1.58 -2.95 4.73
C LEU A 21 -1.13 -3.96 5.78
N THR A 22 -1.33 -3.68 7.07
CA THR A 22 -1.09 -4.64 8.15
C THR A 22 -2.05 -5.83 8.01
N GLU A 23 -3.34 -5.59 7.83
CA GLU A 23 -4.33 -6.67 7.59
C GLU A 23 -3.98 -7.50 6.35
N VAL A 24 -3.63 -6.83 5.24
CA VAL A 24 -3.17 -7.52 4.02
C VAL A 24 -1.91 -8.35 4.30
N SER A 25 -0.97 -7.87 5.11
CA SER A 25 0.22 -8.62 5.49
C SER A 25 -0.15 -9.89 6.25
N GLU A 26 -0.99 -9.79 7.27
CA GLU A 26 -1.42 -10.92 8.08
C GLU A 26 -2.18 -11.95 7.26
N LEU A 27 -3.12 -11.51 6.41
CA LEU A 27 -3.84 -12.37 5.49
C LEU A 27 -2.92 -13.04 4.46
N THR A 28 -1.85 -12.36 4.02
CA THR A 28 -0.86 -12.94 3.10
C THR A 28 -0.02 -14.02 3.79
N ASP A 29 0.35 -13.82 5.06
CA ASP A 29 1.05 -14.83 5.86
C ASP A 29 0.15 -16.05 6.15
N GLN A 30 -1.12 -15.82 6.52
CA GLN A 30 -2.12 -16.87 6.72
C GLN A 30 -2.39 -17.66 5.44
N LEU A 31 -2.49 -16.96 4.30
CA LEU A 31 -2.59 -17.57 2.98
C LEU A 31 -1.37 -18.45 2.69
N SER A 32 -0.15 -17.97 2.97
CA SER A 32 1.06 -18.78 2.78
C SER A 32 1.02 -20.08 3.58
N GLN A 33 0.59 -20.01 4.85
CA GLN A 33 0.49 -21.19 5.69
C GLN A 33 -0.60 -22.16 5.22
N ALA A 34 -1.73 -21.65 4.73
CA ALA A 34 -2.80 -22.48 4.18
C ALA A 34 -2.34 -23.22 2.91
N VAL A 35 -1.56 -22.55 2.05
CA VAL A 35 -0.93 -23.16 0.88
C VAL A 35 0.03 -24.28 1.30
N ASP A 36 0.87 -24.04 2.31
CA ASP A 36 1.83 -25.03 2.80
C ASP A 36 1.14 -26.27 3.40
N ARG A 37 -0.03 -26.09 4.01
CA ARG A 37 -0.88 -27.19 4.52
C ARG A 37 -1.75 -27.83 3.45
N GLN A 38 -1.73 -27.35 2.21
CA GLN A 38 -2.62 -27.77 1.12
C GLN A 38 -4.13 -27.63 1.44
N ASP A 39 -4.47 -26.70 2.33
CA ASP A 39 -5.85 -26.44 2.77
C ASP A 39 -6.57 -25.50 1.78
N GLN A 40 -7.22 -26.10 0.79
CA GLN A 40 -7.89 -25.36 -0.28
C GLN A 40 -9.08 -24.52 0.19
N VAL A 41 -9.73 -24.89 1.30
CA VAL A 41 -10.86 -24.12 1.85
C VAL A 41 -10.33 -22.82 2.44
N SER A 42 -9.32 -22.92 3.31
CA SER A 42 -8.67 -21.75 3.90
C SER A 42 -7.98 -20.86 2.86
N VAL A 43 -7.37 -21.44 1.82
CA VAL A 43 -6.78 -20.67 0.71
C VAL A 43 -7.82 -19.75 0.05
N ARG A 44 -9.01 -20.28 -0.29
CA ARG A 44 -10.08 -19.48 -0.90
C ARG A 44 -10.62 -18.40 0.05
N MET A 45 -10.75 -18.74 1.32
CA MET A 45 -11.18 -17.80 2.37
C MET A 45 -10.20 -16.62 2.47
N PHE A 46 -8.91 -16.88 2.67
CA PHE A 46 -7.90 -15.82 2.82
C PHE A 46 -7.72 -14.99 1.54
N LEU A 47 -7.85 -15.60 0.34
CA LEU A 47 -7.87 -14.83 -0.91
C LEU A 47 -9.03 -13.84 -0.96
N SER A 48 -10.23 -14.26 -0.55
CA SER A 48 -11.42 -13.40 -0.56
C SER A 48 -11.31 -12.25 0.43
N MET A 49 -10.93 -12.54 1.69
CA MET A 49 -10.72 -11.51 2.71
C MET A 49 -9.63 -10.51 2.30
N ARG A 50 -8.54 -11.01 1.72
CA ARG A 50 -7.45 -10.15 1.24
C ARG A 50 -7.91 -9.25 0.09
N GLN A 51 -8.76 -9.75 -0.81
CA GLN A 51 -9.33 -8.94 -1.88
C GLN A 51 -10.17 -7.78 -1.34
N GLU A 52 -10.93 -7.98 -0.26
CA GLU A 52 -11.70 -6.91 0.39
C GLU A 52 -10.81 -5.79 0.93
N GLU A 53 -9.72 -6.14 1.63
CA GLU A 53 -8.78 -5.15 2.16
C GLU A 53 -8.01 -4.42 1.04
N LEU A 54 -7.66 -5.12 -0.04
CA LEU A 54 -7.06 -4.50 -1.23
C LEU A 54 -8.00 -3.51 -1.92
N GLN A 55 -9.30 -3.80 -1.96
CA GLN A 55 -10.30 -2.87 -2.50
C GLN A 55 -10.37 -1.59 -1.66
N ARG A 56 -10.36 -1.73 -0.32
CA ARG A 56 -10.31 -0.57 0.60
C ARG A 56 -9.03 0.25 0.44
N LEU A 57 -7.90 -0.41 0.16
CA LEU A 57 -6.65 0.27 -0.17
C LEU A 57 -6.75 1.08 -1.47
N ALA A 58 -7.39 0.52 -2.50
CA ALA A 58 -7.66 1.23 -3.75
C ALA A 58 -8.53 2.48 -3.53
N ASP A 59 -9.54 2.40 -2.65
CA ASP A 59 -10.37 3.54 -2.28
C ASP A 59 -9.54 4.64 -1.59
N CYS A 60 -8.62 4.28 -0.69
CA CYS A 60 -7.69 5.23 -0.07
C CYS A 60 -6.76 5.90 -1.10
N GLN A 61 -6.26 5.14 -2.09
CA GLN A 61 -5.45 5.70 -3.19
C GLN A 61 -6.26 6.71 -4.01
N LEU A 62 -7.54 6.41 -4.29
CA LEU A 62 -8.44 7.34 -4.97
C LEU A 62 -8.70 8.60 -4.13
N MET A 63 -8.85 8.47 -2.81
CA MET A 63 -8.99 9.63 -1.92
C MET A 63 -7.76 10.54 -1.97
N LEU A 64 -6.56 9.97 -1.90
CA LEU A 64 -5.31 10.74 -2.01
C LEU A 64 -5.18 11.42 -3.36
N ARG A 65 -5.50 10.71 -4.45
CA ARG A 65 -5.50 11.29 -5.80
C ARG A 65 -6.44 12.49 -5.90
N ARG A 66 -7.66 12.38 -5.35
CA ARG A 66 -8.63 13.49 -5.30
C ARG A 66 -8.12 14.67 -4.46
N GLN A 67 -7.38 14.42 -3.37
CA GLN A 67 -6.75 15.50 -2.60
C GLN A 67 -5.71 16.26 -3.42
N CYS A 68 -4.90 15.55 -4.22
CA CYS A 68 -3.95 16.19 -5.14
C CYS A 68 -4.67 16.98 -6.25
N GLU A 69 -5.72 16.41 -6.85
CA GLU A 69 -6.49 17.04 -7.93
C GLU A 69 -7.28 18.27 -7.46
N ALA A 70 -7.65 18.34 -6.17
CA ALA A 70 -8.32 19.49 -5.57
C ALA A 70 -7.39 20.70 -5.35
N LEU A 71 -6.07 20.52 -5.45
CA LEU A 71 -5.08 21.56 -5.24
C LEU A 71 -4.62 22.19 -6.57
N PRO A 72 -4.28 23.48 -6.60
CA PRO A 72 -3.79 24.13 -7.81
C PRO A 72 -2.42 23.58 -8.23
N GLY A 73 -2.27 23.25 -9.52
CA GLY A 73 -1.01 22.98 -10.24
C GLY A 73 0.18 22.50 -9.40
N THR A 74 1.02 23.45 -8.95
CA THR A 74 2.26 23.18 -8.21
C THR A 74 2.03 22.56 -6.83
N ASP A 75 0.97 22.96 -6.12
CA ASP A 75 0.61 22.45 -4.80
C ASP A 75 0.15 20.99 -4.89
N GLY A 76 -0.67 20.68 -5.89
CA GLY A 76 -1.14 19.31 -6.16
C GLY A 76 0.01 18.39 -6.57
N ALA A 77 0.92 18.87 -7.43
CA ALA A 77 2.10 18.14 -7.84
C ALA A 77 3.06 17.86 -6.68
N LEU A 78 3.29 18.86 -5.80
CA LEU A 78 4.11 18.70 -4.61
C LEU A 78 3.51 17.67 -3.65
N LEU A 79 2.21 17.77 -3.35
CA LEU A 79 1.55 16.78 -2.50
C LEU A 79 1.64 15.38 -3.12
N HIS A 80 1.43 15.26 -4.44
CA HIS A 80 1.56 14.00 -5.17
C HIS A 80 2.95 13.38 -5.02
N GLN A 81 4.03 14.16 -5.18
CA GLN A 81 5.40 13.67 -4.96
C GLN A 81 5.62 13.18 -3.53
N MET A 82 5.06 13.87 -2.53
CA MET A 82 5.18 13.47 -1.14
C MET A 82 4.47 12.14 -0.85
N ILE A 83 3.27 11.93 -1.40
CA ILE A 83 2.49 10.70 -1.18
C ILE A 83 2.94 9.52 -2.03
N SER A 84 3.58 9.75 -3.19
CA SER A 84 4.20 8.70 -4.00
C SER A 84 5.50 8.20 -3.37
N GLY A 85 6.06 8.99 -2.46
CA GLY A 85 7.31 8.74 -1.75
C GLY A 85 8.56 9.07 -2.57
N ASP A 86 8.40 9.78 -3.69
CA ASP A 86 9.50 10.17 -4.59
C ASP A 86 10.02 11.58 -4.26
N PHE A 87 9.46 12.20 -3.23
CA PHE A 87 9.90 13.49 -2.71
C PHE A 87 11.32 13.40 -2.11
N SER A 88 12.21 14.26 -2.60
CA SER A 88 13.63 14.33 -2.20
C SER A 88 14.04 15.70 -1.63
N GLY A 89 13.08 16.59 -1.36
CA GLY A 89 13.32 17.92 -0.82
C GLY A 89 13.30 18.00 0.70
N THR A 90 13.49 19.21 1.22
CA THR A 90 13.28 19.51 2.65
C THR A 90 11.78 19.47 2.98
N PRO A 91 11.36 18.82 4.07
CA PRO A 91 9.97 18.84 4.49
C PRO A 91 9.45 20.28 4.65
N PRO A 92 8.28 20.62 4.08
CA PRO A 92 7.77 21.99 4.08
C PRO A 92 7.30 22.47 5.45
N SER A 93 6.96 21.54 6.35
CA SER A 93 6.51 21.80 7.72
C SER A 93 6.60 20.53 8.57
N PRO A 94 6.44 20.61 9.92
CA PRO A 94 6.34 19.42 10.76
C PRO A 94 5.20 18.47 10.36
N ALA A 95 4.07 19.01 9.87
CA ALA A 95 2.97 18.19 9.35
C ALA A 95 3.37 17.47 8.05
N GLY A 96 4.11 18.16 7.17
CA GLY A 96 4.69 17.57 5.96
C GLY A 96 5.72 16.47 6.27
N GLU A 97 6.56 16.68 7.28
CA GLU A 97 7.52 15.66 7.75
C GLU A 97 6.80 14.42 8.29
N ALA A 98 5.76 14.60 9.11
CA ALA A 98 4.95 13.50 9.63
C ALA A 98 4.25 12.70 8.51
N LEU A 99 3.81 13.37 7.44
CA LEU A 99 3.29 12.72 6.24
C LEU A 99 4.37 11.85 5.57
N LEU A 100 5.55 12.41 5.31
CA LEU A 100 6.66 11.68 4.67
C LEU A 100 7.07 10.45 5.48
N HIS A 101 7.19 10.58 6.80
CA HIS A 101 7.50 9.46 7.67
C HIS A 101 6.43 8.36 7.58
N GLN A 102 5.15 8.72 7.54
CA GLN A 102 4.07 7.75 7.38
C GLN A 102 4.10 7.05 6.01
N VAL A 103 4.38 7.79 4.92
CA VAL A 103 4.55 7.23 3.58
C VAL A 103 5.67 6.20 3.56
N GLN A 104 6.82 6.51 4.18
CA GLN A 104 7.95 5.57 4.26
C GLN A 104 7.59 4.29 5.02
N ARG A 105 6.86 4.40 6.13
CA ARG A 105 6.35 3.22 6.85
C ARG A 105 5.45 2.35 5.98
N ASN A 106 4.57 2.97 5.19
CA ASN A 106 3.70 2.25 4.25
C ASN A 106 4.51 1.54 3.15
N ARG A 107 5.52 2.20 2.58
CA ARG A 107 6.40 1.60 1.55
C ARG A 107 7.14 0.39 2.11
N ALA A 108 7.75 0.52 3.29
CA ALA A 108 8.49 -0.58 3.93
C ALA A 108 7.58 -1.79 4.21
N LEU A 109 6.35 -1.56 4.69
CA LEU A 109 5.39 -2.64 4.91
C LEU A 109 4.93 -3.29 3.60
N LEU A 110 4.61 -2.49 2.57
CA LEU A 110 4.22 -2.99 1.26
C LEU A 110 5.32 -3.87 0.63
N GLU A 111 6.59 -3.49 0.75
CA GLU A 111 7.71 -4.31 0.28
C GLU A 111 7.76 -5.66 0.98
N ARG A 112 7.50 -5.71 2.30
CA ARG A 112 7.42 -6.96 3.04
C ARG A 112 6.28 -7.85 2.55
N VAL A 113 5.08 -7.28 2.40
CA VAL A 113 3.90 -7.98 1.85
C VAL A 113 4.22 -8.56 0.47
N ARG A 114 4.85 -7.77 -0.41
CA ARG A 114 5.19 -8.21 -1.78
C ARG A 114 6.12 -9.41 -1.80
N ARG A 115 7.08 -9.49 -0.87
CA ARG A 115 8.01 -10.64 -0.78
C ARG A 115 7.26 -11.94 -0.44
N VAL A 116 6.34 -11.90 0.52
CA VAL A 116 5.54 -13.06 0.89
C VAL A 116 4.56 -13.43 -0.23
N ASP A 117 3.85 -12.45 -0.79
CA ASP A 117 2.94 -12.64 -1.91
C ASP A 117 3.62 -13.30 -3.12
N GLN A 118 4.85 -12.90 -3.43
CA GLN A 118 5.65 -13.51 -4.49
C GLN A 118 5.93 -15.00 -4.21
N SER A 119 6.26 -15.35 -2.98
CA SER A 119 6.46 -16.76 -2.58
C SER A 119 5.16 -17.56 -2.72
N VAL A 120 4.05 -17.05 -2.19
CA VAL A 120 2.73 -17.67 -2.26
C VAL A 120 2.27 -17.88 -3.70
N SER A 121 2.37 -16.84 -4.53
CA SER A 121 1.98 -16.88 -5.94
C SER A 121 2.78 -17.92 -6.72
N ARG A 122 4.09 -18.05 -6.45
CA ARG A 122 4.94 -19.06 -7.09
C ARG A 122 4.59 -20.48 -6.65
N ARG A 123 4.23 -20.69 -5.38
CA ARG A 123 3.80 -22.00 -4.86
C ARG A 123 2.45 -22.43 -5.44
N LEU A 124 1.49 -21.51 -5.52
CA LEU A 124 0.15 -21.78 -6.06
C LEU A 124 0.15 -21.92 -7.60
N GLY A 125 0.79 -20.99 -8.30
CA GLY A 125 0.71 -20.89 -9.76
C GLY A 125 1.85 -21.58 -10.50
N GLY A 126 2.95 -21.91 -9.83
CA GLY A 126 4.14 -22.46 -10.49
C GLY A 126 4.60 -21.58 -11.66
N LYS A 127 4.64 -22.17 -12.86
CA LYS A 127 4.98 -21.48 -14.11
C LYS A 127 3.94 -20.44 -14.57
N ASN A 128 2.71 -20.53 -14.06
CA ASN A 128 1.62 -19.59 -14.31
C ASN A 128 1.51 -18.51 -13.22
N SER A 129 2.46 -18.46 -12.28
CA SER A 129 2.50 -17.39 -11.28
C SER A 129 2.67 -16.03 -11.97
N PHE A 130 2.01 -15.02 -11.43
CA PHE A 130 2.20 -13.62 -11.83
C PHE A 130 3.69 -13.22 -11.87
N TYR A 131 4.49 -13.73 -10.93
CA TYR A 131 5.92 -13.44 -10.79
C TYR A 131 6.85 -14.44 -11.50
N ALA A 132 6.32 -15.30 -12.38
CA ALA A 132 7.13 -16.22 -13.16
C ALA A 132 7.88 -15.52 -14.32
N LYS A 133 7.40 -14.35 -14.75
CA LYS A 133 7.97 -13.58 -15.87
C LYS A 133 9.17 -12.68 -15.49
N ASP A 134 9.44 -12.47 -14.21
CA ASP A 134 10.61 -11.70 -13.72
C ASP A 134 11.94 -12.50 -13.78
N LYS A 135 12.00 -13.59 -14.56
CA LYS A 135 13.24 -14.26 -14.96
C LYS A 135 13.59 -13.86 -16.40
N THR A 136 13.97 -12.60 -16.60
CA THR A 136 14.76 -12.20 -17.77
C THR A 136 15.71 -11.10 -17.37
#